data_AF-A0A5Q3L4I4-F1
#
_entry.id   AF-A0A5Q3L4I4-F1
#
_cell.length_a   1.000
_cell.length_b   1.000
_cell.length_c   1.000
_cell.angle_alpha   90.00
_cell.angle_beta   90.00
_cell.angle_gamma   90.00
#
_symmetry.space_group_name_H-M   'P 1'
#
loop_
_entity.id
_entity.type
_entity.pdbx_description
1 polymer ?
#
loop_
_entity_poly.entity_id
_entity_poly.type
_entity_poly.pdbx_seq_one_letter_code
_entity_poly.pdbx_strand_id
1 'polypeptide(L)'
;MIATDTRKVKEILPKVKVEEDAESLYQEDSGDTFWGGFQYVIGGIIVLLMTLGIGTFVAMIIIDDGGGLDNLFGFICFGIFGIIMLGVGCWLLSTGIYNTRVAIKLTPGRIYFKEWPLKQNDIFEFTYRRRAKVPLHLSGLTAKIICKEVATYQQGTNTRTVTEKIYEQELERVEHHSREDFISHTWVWNIPPDAPISLSVYRNEIQWSLVVGVEFLDFLNDTSEFTLLLNPERVQ
;
A
#
# COMPACT_ATOMS: atom_id res chain seq x y z
N MET A 1 30.76 40.67 31.53
CA MET A 1 29.32 41.00 31.57
C MET A 1 28.88 41.21 30.13
N ILE A 2 28.33 40.18 29.49
CA ILE A 2 27.82 40.23 28.11
C ILE A 2 26.35 39.84 28.22
N ALA A 3 25.47 40.81 27.99
CA ALA A 3 24.03 40.61 28.00
C ALA A 3 23.60 40.06 26.65
N THR A 4 23.23 38.77 26.61
CA THR A 4 22.71 38.13 25.40
C THR A 4 21.20 38.40 25.33
N ASP A 5 20.81 39.10 24.27
CA ASP A 5 19.45 39.51 23.94
C ASP A 5 18.56 38.30 23.64
N THR A 6 17.59 38.05 24.52
CA THR A 6 16.60 36.95 24.48
C THR A 6 15.27 37.38 23.84
N ARG A 7 15.25 38.39 22.95
CA ARG A 7 14.01 38.80 22.28
C ARG A 7 14.01 38.47 20.79
N LYS A 8 13.08 37.56 20.44
CA LYS A 8 12.48 37.27 19.12
C LYS A 8 12.81 35.90 18.52
N VAL A 9 12.46 34.83 19.22
CA VAL A 9 11.91 33.66 18.50
C VAL A 9 10.41 33.90 18.43
N LYS A 10 10.02 34.70 17.43
CA LYS A 10 8.61 34.93 17.10
C LYS A 10 8.12 33.62 16.51
N GLU A 11 7.34 32.91 17.31
CA GLU A 11 6.55 31.73 17.00
C GLU A 11 5.85 31.90 15.63
N ILE A 12 6.46 31.35 14.58
CA ILE A 12 5.82 31.12 13.29
C ILE A 12 5.36 29.66 13.32
N LEU A 13 4.42 29.36 14.21
CA LEU A 13 3.59 28.18 14.02
C LEU A 13 2.40 28.64 13.18
N PRO A 14 2.22 28.14 11.94
CA PRO A 14 1.01 28.40 11.20
C PRO A 14 -0.17 27.95 12.08
N LYS A 15 -1.14 28.85 12.31
CA LYS A 15 -2.46 28.46 12.82
C LYS A 15 -3.11 27.60 11.73
N VAL A 16 -2.72 26.33 11.68
CA VAL A 16 -3.43 25.32 10.92
C VAL A 16 -4.78 25.16 11.62
N LYS A 17 -5.87 25.35 10.88
CA LYS A 17 -7.21 24.90 11.29
C LYS A 17 -7.13 23.37 11.41
N VAL A 18 -6.90 22.85 12.61
CA VAL A 18 -6.77 21.40 12.86
C VAL A 18 -8.10 20.78 13.32
N GLU A 19 -9.13 21.59 13.58
CA GLU A 19 -10.30 21.16 14.36
C GLU A 19 -11.47 20.59 13.54
N GLU A 20 -11.44 20.68 12.20
CA GLU A 20 -12.46 20.07 11.32
C GLU A 20 -11.91 18.96 10.40
N ASP A 21 -10.58 18.81 10.29
CA ASP A 21 -9.95 17.79 9.44
C ASP A 21 -9.39 16.58 10.23
N ALA A 22 -9.50 16.60 11.57
CA ALA A 22 -9.08 15.49 12.42
C ALA A 22 -10.07 14.30 12.43
N GLU A 23 -11.28 14.46 11.89
CA GLU A 23 -12.31 13.40 11.90
C GLU A 23 -12.09 12.29 10.87
N SER A 24 -11.08 12.41 10.02
CA SER A 24 -10.72 11.34 9.09
C SER A 24 -9.38 11.65 8.45
N LEU A 25 -8.32 11.01 8.93
CA LEU A 25 -7.16 10.73 8.09
C LEU A 25 -7.64 9.81 6.96
N TYR A 26 -8.18 10.44 5.92
CA TYR A 26 -8.57 9.79 4.68
C TYR A 26 -7.29 9.32 4.00
N GLN A 27 -7.13 8.01 3.89
CA GLN A 27 -6.23 7.47 2.88
C GLN A 27 -6.88 7.71 1.51
N GLU A 28 -6.51 8.81 0.88
CA GLU A 28 -6.86 9.13 -0.50
C GLU A 28 -6.07 8.23 -1.46
N ASP A 29 -6.37 6.92 -1.46
CA ASP A 29 -5.67 5.97 -2.35
C ASP A 29 -6.60 4.92 -3.00
N SER A 30 -7.91 5.14 -2.90
CA SER A 30 -8.90 4.20 -3.45
C SER A 30 -9.29 4.44 -4.90
N GLY A 31 -9.09 5.68 -5.38
CA GLY A 31 -9.32 6.01 -6.79
C GLY A 31 -8.26 5.34 -7.67
N ASP A 32 -7.00 5.40 -7.23
CA ASP A 32 -5.86 4.99 -8.05
C ASP A 32 -5.76 3.46 -8.18
N THR A 33 -6.20 2.70 -7.19
CA THR A 33 -6.21 1.24 -7.25
C THR A 33 -7.19 0.68 -8.30
N PHE A 34 -8.37 1.29 -8.46
CA PHE A 34 -9.32 0.88 -9.51
C PHE A 34 -8.79 1.21 -10.91
N TRP A 35 -8.33 2.45 -11.10
CA TRP A 35 -7.78 2.88 -12.39
C TRP A 35 -6.50 2.11 -12.75
N GLY A 36 -5.64 1.84 -11.78
CA GLY A 36 -4.46 1.01 -11.94
C GLY A 36 -4.81 -0.41 -12.38
N GLY A 37 -5.76 -1.07 -11.68
CA GLY A 37 -6.25 -2.41 -12.07
C GLY A 37 -6.79 -2.44 -13.51
N PHE A 38 -7.59 -1.44 -13.88
CA PHE A 38 -8.16 -1.32 -15.22
C PHE A 38 -7.09 -1.11 -16.30
N GLN A 39 -6.06 -0.29 -16.03
CA GLN A 39 -4.92 -0.09 -16.93
C GLN A 39 -4.16 -1.39 -17.21
N TYR A 40 -3.94 -2.24 -16.19
CA TYR A 40 -3.31 -3.56 -16.38
C TYR A 40 -4.14 -4.49 -17.24
N VAL A 41 -5.47 -4.50 -17.09
CA VAL A 41 -6.37 -5.30 -17.92
C VAL A 41 -6.29 -4.84 -19.38
N ILE A 42 -6.43 -3.54 -19.64
CA ILE A 42 -6.32 -2.99 -21.00
C ILE A 42 -4.96 -3.29 -21.61
N GLY A 43 -3.87 -3.04 -20.87
CA GLY A 43 -2.51 -3.31 -21.33
C GLY A 43 -2.30 -4.79 -21.68
N GLY A 44 -2.79 -5.69 -20.83
CA GLY A 44 -2.76 -7.13 -21.10
C GLY A 44 -3.52 -7.51 -22.37
N ILE A 45 -4.74 -6.99 -22.57
CA ILE A 45 -5.51 -7.21 -23.81
C ILE A 45 -4.74 -6.71 -25.04
N ILE A 46 -4.17 -5.50 -24.98
CA ILE A 46 -3.42 -4.92 -26.10
C ILE A 46 -2.21 -5.79 -26.45
N VAL A 47 -1.43 -6.24 -25.46
CA VAL A 47 -0.25 -7.11 -25.69
C VAL A 47 -0.66 -8.42 -26.34
N LEU A 48 -1.76 -9.04 -25.89
CA LEU A 48 -2.25 -10.28 -26.49
C LEU A 48 -2.71 -10.07 -27.94
N LEU A 49 -3.47 -9.00 -28.21
CA LEU A 49 -3.92 -8.67 -29.56
C LEU A 49 -2.77 -8.37 -30.51
N MET A 50 -1.76 -7.60 -30.05
CA MET A 50 -0.55 -7.33 -30.83
C MET A 50 0.23 -8.61 -31.12
N THR A 51 0.35 -9.51 -30.14
CA THR A 51 1.07 -10.78 -30.31
C THR A 51 0.38 -11.68 -31.34
N LEU A 52 -0.95 -11.75 -31.31
CA LEU A 52 -1.75 -12.48 -32.31
C LEU A 52 -1.65 -11.83 -33.70
N GLY A 53 -1.71 -10.50 -33.78
CA GLY A 53 -1.59 -9.76 -35.05
C GLY A 53 -0.21 -9.93 -35.70
N ILE A 54 0.87 -9.77 -34.92
CA ILE A 54 2.24 -9.96 -35.41
C ILE A 54 2.47 -11.43 -35.81
N GLY A 55 2.03 -12.38 -34.97
CA GLY A 55 2.18 -13.81 -35.25
C GLY A 55 1.46 -14.24 -36.54
N THR A 56 0.24 -13.78 -36.76
CA THR A 56 -0.52 -14.06 -37.99
C THR A 56 0.10 -13.42 -39.22
N PHE A 57 0.58 -12.17 -39.12
CA PHE A 57 1.28 -11.49 -40.20
C PHE A 57 2.58 -12.19 -40.61
N VAL A 58 3.40 -12.59 -39.63
CA VAL A 58 4.63 -13.35 -39.87
C VAL A 58 4.33 -14.70 -40.51
N ALA A 59 3.33 -15.43 -40.01
CA ALA A 59 2.91 -16.70 -40.60
C ALA A 59 2.49 -16.54 -42.07
N MET A 60 1.78 -15.46 -42.42
CA MET A 60 1.36 -15.19 -43.78
C MET A 60 2.54 -14.97 -44.74
N ILE A 61 3.54 -14.17 -44.34
CA ILE A 61 4.76 -13.94 -45.15
C ILE A 61 5.48 -15.26 -45.43
N ILE A 62 5.59 -16.12 -44.42
CA ILE A 62 6.35 -17.36 -44.56
C ILE A 62 5.63 -18.38 -45.46
N ILE A 63 4.30 -18.40 -45.45
CA ILE A 63 3.50 -19.25 -46.34
C ILE A 63 3.71 -18.85 -47.81
N ASP A 64 3.87 -17.55 -48.08
CA ASP A 64 4.05 -17.03 -49.44
C ASP A 64 5.45 -17.37 -50.02
N ASP A 65 6.50 -17.36 -49.19
CA ASP A 65 7.90 -17.57 -49.60
C ASP A 65 8.33 -19.05 -49.78
N GLY A 66 7.40 -20.01 -49.72
CA GLY A 66 7.67 -21.40 -50.12
C GLY A 66 8.52 -22.26 -49.16
N GLY A 67 8.70 -21.84 -47.90
CA GLY A 67 9.12 -22.73 -46.81
C GLY A 67 10.60 -23.18 -46.78
N GLY A 68 11.55 -22.37 -47.23
CA GLY A 68 13.00 -22.66 -47.13
C GLY A 68 13.52 -22.80 -45.69
N LEU A 69 14.67 -23.47 -45.50
CA LEU A 69 15.31 -23.66 -44.18
C LEU A 69 15.64 -22.32 -43.48
N ASP A 70 15.87 -21.25 -44.23
CA ASP A 70 16.13 -19.92 -43.68
C ASP A 70 14.90 -19.36 -42.92
N ASN A 71 13.69 -19.84 -43.26
CA ASN A 71 12.45 -19.46 -42.57
C ASN A 71 12.31 -20.15 -41.21
N LEU A 72 13.00 -21.28 -40.98
CA LEU A 72 12.95 -22.01 -39.70
C LEU A 72 13.48 -21.17 -38.54
N PHE A 73 14.57 -20.44 -38.76
CA PHE A 73 15.14 -19.56 -37.73
C PHE A 73 14.17 -18.44 -37.35
N GLY A 74 13.52 -17.83 -38.35
CA GLY A 74 12.46 -16.85 -38.14
C GLY A 74 11.32 -17.42 -37.27
N PHE A 75 10.82 -18.61 -37.60
CA PHE A 75 9.78 -19.28 -36.80
C PHE A 75 10.17 -19.48 -35.34
N ILE A 76 11.42 -19.91 -35.09
CA ILE A 76 11.89 -20.15 -33.72
C ILE A 76 11.96 -18.82 -32.95
N CYS A 77 12.56 -17.78 -33.54
CA CYS A 77 12.68 -16.47 -32.88
C CYS A 77 11.31 -15.82 -32.62
N PHE A 78 10.43 -15.78 -33.61
CA PHE A 78 9.09 -15.22 -33.45
C PHE A 78 8.21 -16.08 -32.53
N GLY A 79 8.37 -17.40 -32.56
CA GLY A 79 7.69 -18.32 -31.65
C GLY A 79 8.09 -18.07 -30.20
N ILE A 80 9.39 -17.99 -29.90
CA ILE A 80 9.90 -17.68 -28.55
C ILE A 80 9.42 -16.31 -28.10
N PHE A 81 9.54 -15.29 -28.95
CA PHE A 81 9.07 -13.94 -28.63
C PHE A 81 7.56 -13.91 -28.35
N GLY A 82 6.77 -14.60 -29.17
CA GLY A 82 5.32 -14.72 -28.97
C GLY A 82 4.96 -15.40 -27.65
N ILE A 83 5.68 -16.48 -27.27
CA ILE A 83 5.49 -17.15 -25.99
C ILE A 83 5.78 -16.21 -24.81
N ILE A 84 6.87 -15.45 -24.86
CA ILE A 84 7.22 -14.48 -23.81
C ILE A 84 6.13 -13.41 -23.70
N MET A 85 5.68 -12.84 -24.83
CA MET A 85 4.65 -11.80 -24.83
C MET A 85 3.29 -12.32 -24.35
N LEU A 86 2.90 -13.55 -24.72
CA LEU A 86 1.72 -14.21 -24.16
C LEU A 86 1.84 -14.37 -22.64
N GLY A 87 3.01 -14.79 -22.15
CA GLY A 87 3.29 -14.89 -20.72
C GLY A 87 3.10 -13.55 -19.98
N VAL A 88 3.69 -12.47 -20.51
CA VAL A 88 3.54 -11.12 -19.97
C VAL A 88 2.08 -10.65 -20.03
N GLY A 89 1.40 -10.84 -21.16
CA GLY A 89 -0.01 -10.46 -21.32
C GLY A 89 -0.93 -11.17 -20.32
N CYS A 90 -0.76 -12.49 -20.15
CA CYS A 90 -1.50 -13.27 -19.14
C CYS A 90 -1.19 -12.82 -17.71
N TRP A 91 0.07 -12.51 -17.41
CA TRP A 91 0.47 -12.01 -16.09
C TRP A 91 -0.15 -10.65 -15.77
N LEU A 92 -0.16 -9.72 -16.73
CA LEU A 92 -0.80 -8.40 -16.59
C LEU A 92 -2.31 -8.53 -16.39
N LEU A 93 -2.98 -9.37 -17.19
CA LEU A 93 -4.40 -9.65 -17.05
C LEU A 93 -4.75 -10.21 -15.67
N SER A 94 -3.98 -11.19 -15.20
CA SER A 94 -4.21 -11.82 -13.90
C SER A 94 -4.12 -10.79 -12.76
N THR A 95 -3.08 -9.96 -12.78
CA THR A 95 -2.87 -8.88 -11.80
C THR A 95 -3.98 -7.82 -11.88
N GLY A 96 -4.36 -7.41 -13.09
CA GLY A 96 -5.44 -6.45 -13.30
C GLY A 96 -6.80 -6.95 -12.81
N ILE A 97 -7.14 -8.21 -13.12
CA ILE A 97 -8.38 -8.84 -12.64
C ILE A 97 -8.37 -8.96 -11.10
N TYR A 98 -7.24 -9.32 -10.51
CA TYR A 98 -7.07 -9.37 -9.06
C TYR A 98 -7.38 -8.02 -8.41
N ASN A 99 -6.70 -6.95 -8.84
CA ASN A 99 -6.89 -5.61 -8.29
C ASN A 99 -8.32 -5.08 -8.49
N THR A 100 -8.89 -5.33 -9.67
CA THR A 100 -10.26 -4.91 -10.00
C THR A 100 -11.28 -5.63 -9.12
N ARG A 101 -11.12 -6.94 -8.85
CA ARG A 101 -12.02 -7.70 -7.98
C ARG A 101 -12.05 -7.18 -6.56
N VAL A 102 -10.90 -6.77 -6.02
CA VAL A 102 -10.78 -6.15 -4.69
C VAL A 102 -11.53 -4.81 -4.65
N ALA A 103 -11.25 -3.91 -5.62
CA ALA A 103 -11.87 -2.59 -5.71
C ALA A 103 -13.40 -2.62 -5.92
N ILE A 104 -13.90 -3.63 -6.63
CA ILE A 104 -15.34 -3.80 -6.87
C ILE A 104 -16.08 -4.24 -5.60
N LYS A 105 -15.47 -5.04 -4.73
CA LYS A 105 -16.19 -5.66 -3.59
C LYS A 105 -15.98 -4.95 -2.26
N LEU A 106 -14.89 -4.22 -2.07
CA LEU A 106 -14.56 -3.58 -0.80
C LEU A 106 -14.51 -2.05 -0.97
N THR A 107 -15.06 -1.32 0.01
CA THR A 107 -14.72 0.11 0.16
C THR A 107 -13.37 0.23 0.86
N PRO A 108 -12.70 1.39 0.81
CA PRO A 108 -11.51 1.63 1.61
C PRO A 108 -11.81 1.45 3.11
N GLY A 109 -10.85 0.88 3.83
CA GLY A 109 -10.89 0.87 5.29
C GLY A 109 -10.68 2.28 5.83
N ARG A 110 -11.34 2.59 6.95
CA ARG A 110 -11.16 3.84 7.68
C ARG A 110 -10.80 3.51 9.12
N ILE A 111 -9.94 4.33 9.71
CA ILE A 111 -9.64 4.25 11.13
C ILE A 111 -10.10 5.52 11.80
N TYR A 112 -10.76 5.33 12.94
CA TYR A 112 -11.21 6.40 13.82
C TYR A 112 -10.35 6.35 15.08
N PHE A 113 -9.80 7.50 15.44
CA PHE A 113 -8.97 7.67 16.61
C PHE A 113 -9.73 8.48 17.64
N LYS A 114 -9.61 8.12 18.92
CA LYS A 114 -10.16 8.94 20.00
C LYS A 114 -9.35 10.22 20.22
N GLU A 115 -8.02 10.09 20.15
CA GLU A 115 -7.09 11.20 20.32
C GLU A 115 -6.02 11.17 19.21
N TRP A 116 -5.65 12.35 18.72
CA TRP A 116 -4.59 12.52 17.74
C TRP A 116 -3.91 13.88 17.92
N PRO A 117 -2.57 13.98 17.82
CA PRO A 117 -1.59 12.91 17.60
C PRO A 117 -1.38 12.02 18.84
N LEU A 118 -0.72 10.88 18.63
CA LEU A 118 -0.42 9.91 19.70
C LEU A 118 0.65 10.45 20.64
N LYS A 119 0.61 10.01 21.90
CA LYS A 119 1.63 10.33 22.92
C LYS A 119 2.26 9.04 23.43
N GLN A 120 3.53 9.11 23.81
CA GLN A 120 4.20 8.01 24.49
C GLN A 120 3.52 7.69 25.83
N ASN A 121 3.61 6.43 26.26
CA ASN A 121 3.08 5.95 27.55
C ASN A 121 1.56 6.16 27.73
N ASP A 122 0.82 6.25 26.62
CA ASP A 122 -0.63 6.42 26.62
C ASP A 122 -1.34 5.12 26.21
N ILE A 123 -2.61 5.00 26.60
CA ILE A 123 -3.49 3.92 26.16
C ILE A 123 -4.29 4.42 24.96
N PHE A 124 -3.95 3.88 23.81
CA PHE A 124 -4.53 4.31 22.55
C PHE A 124 -5.63 3.36 22.07
N GLU A 125 -6.84 3.90 21.92
CA GLU A 125 -8.00 3.19 21.39
C GLU A 125 -8.29 3.65 19.96
N PHE A 126 -8.42 2.70 19.03
CA PHE A 126 -8.76 2.99 17.65
C PHE A 126 -9.77 1.98 17.09
N THR A 127 -10.69 2.48 16.25
CA THR A 127 -11.71 1.67 15.60
C THR A 127 -11.47 1.60 14.11
N TYR A 128 -11.24 0.40 13.58
CA TYR A 128 -11.28 0.15 12.14
C TYR A 128 -12.71 -0.05 11.70
N ARG A 129 -13.09 0.57 10.58
CA ARG A 129 -14.38 0.37 9.92
C ARG A 129 -14.19 0.20 8.43
N ARG A 130 -14.95 -0.73 7.86
CA ARG A 130 -15.00 -0.94 6.42
C ARG A 130 -16.36 -1.43 6.00
N ARG A 131 -16.87 -0.93 4.88
CA ARG A 131 -18.08 -1.45 4.25
C ARG A 131 -17.68 -2.37 3.10
N ALA A 132 -18.25 -3.56 3.05
CA ALA A 132 -18.22 -4.38 1.86
C ALA A 132 -19.42 -4.01 0.98
N LYS A 133 -19.21 -3.92 -0.34
CA LYS A 133 -20.28 -3.65 -1.31
C LYS A 133 -21.19 -4.88 -1.50
N VAL A 134 -20.73 -6.05 -1.08
CA VAL A 134 -21.45 -7.32 -1.03
C VAL A 134 -21.13 -8.02 0.29
N PRO A 135 -22.04 -8.81 0.89
CA PRO A 135 -21.74 -9.58 2.09
C PRO A 135 -20.61 -10.59 1.84
N LEU A 136 -19.60 -10.61 2.71
CA LEU A 136 -18.44 -11.51 2.62
C LEU A 136 -18.30 -12.33 3.90
N HIS A 137 -17.80 -13.57 3.81
CA HIS A 137 -17.51 -14.37 5.01
C HIS A 137 -16.21 -13.90 5.64
N LEU A 138 -16.33 -13.11 6.70
CA LEU A 138 -15.18 -12.68 7.48
C LEU A 138 -14.70 -13.87 8.33
N SER A 139 -13.42 -14.19 8.25
CA SER A 139 -12.73 -15.22 9.04
C SER A 139 -12.06 -14.60 10.26
N GLY A 140 -11.49 -13.41 10.08
CA GLY A 140 -10.92 -12.66 11.19
C GLY A 140 -10.32 -11.33 10.82
N LEU A 141 -9.95 -10.58 11.85
CA LEU A 141 -9.27 -9.30 11.78
C LEU A 141 -7.97 -9.40 12.57
N THR A 142 -6.90 -8.87 11.98
CA THR A 142 -5.60 -8.73 12.63
C THR A 142 -5.18 -7.27 12.58
N ALA A 143 -4.49 -6.82 13.62
CA ALA A 143 -3.90 -5.48 13.65
C ALA A 143 -2.47 -5.59 14.14
N LYS A 144 -1.59 -4.82 13.52
CA LYS A 144 -0.16 -4.80 13.83
C LYS A 144 0.35 -3.38 13.78
N ILE A 145 1.09 -3.00 14.81
CA ILE A 145 1.81 -1.72 14.86
C ILE A 145 3.26 -1.97 14.45
N ILE A 146 3.77 -1.15 13.52
CA ILE A 146 5.13 -1.25 13.01
C ILE A 146 5.79 0.13 13.05
N CYS A 147 6.97 0.22 13.66
CA CYS A 147 7.87 1.37 13.53
C CYS A 147 9.02 1.01 12.59
N LYS A 148 9.25 1.85 11.59
CA LYS A 148 10.34 1.72 10.63
C LYS A 148 11.24 2.95 10.72
N GLU A 149 12.55 2.74 10.75
CA GLU A 149 13.54 3.80 10.50
C GLU A 149 13.94 3.75 9.02
N VAL A 150 13.86 4.88 8.34
CA VAL A 150 14.23 5.04 6.93
C VAL A 150 15.39 6.02 6.86
N ALA A 151 16.60 5.49 6.69
CA ALA A 151 17.82 6.26 6.59
C ALA A 151 18.32 6.29 5.13
N THR A 152 18.67 7.46 4.63
CA THR A 152 19.24 7.64 3.28
C THR A 152 20.65 8.19 3.37
N TYR A 153 21.65 7.40 2.99
CA TYR A 153 23.06 7.83 3.03
C TYR A 153 23.70 7.76 1.65
N GLN A 154 24.82 8.47 1.50
CA GLN A 154 25.63 8.43 0.28
C GLN A 154 26.84 7.52 0.49
N GLN A 155 27.02 6.55 -0.39
CA GLN A 155 28.18 5.66 -0.45
C GLN A 155 28.94 5.97 -1.74
N GLY A 156 29.94 6.85 -1.65
CA GLY A 156 30.59 7.43 -2.82
C GLY A 156 29.62 8.33 -3.60
N THR A 157 29.40 8.03 -4.88
CA THR A 157 28.43 8.72 -5.74
C THR A 157 27.02 8.13 -5.69
N ASN A 158 26.85 6.98 -5.02
CA ASN A 158 25.57 6.27 -4.99
C ASN A 158 24.78 6.68 -3.75
N THR A 159 23.51 7.03 -3.94
CA THR A 159 22.56 7.23 -2.83
C THR A 159 21.89 5.91 -2.51
N ARG A 160 21.89 5.51 -1.24
CA ARG A 160 21.25 4.27 -0.77
C ARG A 160 20.28 4.60 0.36
N THR A 161 19.08 4.05 0.24
CA THR A 161 18.06 4.09 1.29
C THR A 161 18.00 2.73 1.96
N VAL A 162 18.02 2.72 3.30
CA VAL A 162 17.87 1.53 4.13
C VAL A 162 16.65 1.74 5.01
N THR A 163 15.77 0.73 5.04
CA THR A 163 14.60 0.69 5.90
C THR A 163 14.78 -0.44 6.90
N GLU A 164 14.78 -0.12 8.18
CA GLU A 164 14.91 -1.08 9.27
C GLU A 164 13.64 -1.06 10.14
N LYS A 165 13.11 -2.23 10.47
CA LYS A 165 11.97 -2.34 11.39
C LYS A 165 12.51 -2.35 12.82
N ILE A 166 12.28 -1.25 13.55
CA ILE A 166 12.80 -1.07 14.91
C ILE A 166 11.79 -1.42 15.99
N TYR A 167 10.50 -1.51 15.64
CA TYR A 167 9.44 -1.97 16.55
C TYR A 167 8.34 -2.71 15.79
N GLU A 168 7.82 -3.77 16.38
CA GLU A 168 6.68 -4.53 15.87
C GLU A 168 5.85 -5.07 17.04
N GLN A 169 4.55 -4.81 17.02
CA GLN A 169 3.62 -5.41 17.97
C GLN A 169 2.37 -5.91 17.25
N GLU A 170 2.06 -7.19 17.44
CA GLU A 170 0.77 -7.76 17.06
C GLU A 170 -0.25 -7.47 18.16
N LEU A 171 -1.42 -6.98 17.76
CA LEU A 171 -2.56 -6.81 18.65
C LEU A 171 -3.43 -8.06 18.61
N GLU A 172 -4.45 -8.10 19.47
CA GLU A 172 -5.37 -9.23 19.54
C GLU A 172 -6.03 -9.52 18.18
N ARG A 173 -5.94 -10.78 17.75
CA ARG A 173 -6.66 -11.29 16.58
C ARG A 173 -8.11 -11.53 16.96
N VAL A 174 -9.02 -11.09 16.11
CA VAL A 174 -10.46 -11.24 16.30
C VAL A 174 -10.96 -12.24 15.30
N GLU A 175 -11.57 -13.33 15.77
CA GLU A 175 -12.22 -14.29 14.89
C GLU A 175 -13.66 -13.86 14.62
N HIS A 176 -14.07 -13.96 13.36
CA HIS A 176 -15.45 -13.78 12.94
C HIS A 176 -15.89 -15.01 12.15
N HIS A 177 -17.17 -15.35 12.25
CA HIS A 177 -17.76 -16.49 11.54
C HIS A 177 -19.11 -16.09 10.93
N SER A 178 -19.20 -14.87 10.43
CA SER A 178 -20.41 -14.22 9.96
C SER A 178 -20.21 -13.66 8.54
N ARG A 179 -21.31 -13.61 7.80
CA ARG A 179 -21.38 -12.79 6.58
C ARG A 179 -21.72 -11.37 6.97
N GLU A 180 -20.79 -10.46 6.75
CA GLU A 180 -20.96 -9.05 7.10
C GLU A 180 -20.77 -8.17 5.87
N ASP A 181 -21.61 -7.15 5.74
CA ASP A 181 -21.44 -6.04 4.81
C ASP A 181 -20.79 -4.83 5.49
N PHE A 182 -20.66 -4.86 6.82
CA PHE A 182 -20.02 -3.83 7.61
C PHE A 182 -19.12 -4.45 8.67
N ILE A 183 -17.82 -4.22 8.51
CA ILE A 183 -16.76 -4.73 9.36
C ILE A 183 -16.37 -3.59 10.31
N SER A 184 -16.42 -3.82 11.62
CA SER A 184 -16.01 -2.84 12.62
C SER A 184 -15.39 -3.53 13.82
N HIS A 185 -14.19 -3.10 14.22
CA HIS A 185 -13.56 -3.58 15.43
C HIS A 185 -12.69 -2.49 16.08
N THR A 186 -12.63 -2.51 17.40
CA THR A 186 -11.86 -1.56 18.20
C THR A 186 -10.74 -2.29 18.92
N TRP A 187 -9.50 -1.85 18.70
CA TRP A 187 -8.35 -2.33 19.45
C TRP A 187 -7.89 -1.29 20.46
N VAL A 188 -7.19 -1.79 21.48
CA VAL A 188 -6.47 -0.99 22.46
C VAL A 188 -4.98 -1.31 22.33
N TRP A 189 -4.16 -0.27 22.21
CA TRP A 189 -2.71 -0.34 22.15
C TRP A 189 -2.09 0.45 23.31
N ASN A 190 -1.31 -0.22 24.15
CA ASN A 190 -0.53 0.43 25.19
C ASN A 190 0.82 0.84 24.60
N ILE A 191 1.04 2.14 24.38
CA ILE A 191 2.26 2.64 23.75
C ILE A 191 3.40 2.52 24.75
N PRO A 192 4.50 1.81 24.43
CA PRO A 192 5.64 1.70 25.34
C PRO A 192 6.23 3.07 25.69
N PRO A 193 6.72 3.28 26.92
CA PRO A 193 7.33 4.55 27.32
C PRO A 193 8.62 4.86 26.55
N ASP A 194 9.28 3.83 26.01
CA ASP A 194 10.50 3.90 25.20
C ASP A 194 10.24 3.85 23.68
N ALA A 195 8.97 3.91 23.26
CA ALA A 195 8.60 3.89 21.84
C ALA A 195 9.24 5.08 21.10
N PRO A 196 9.99 4.87 20.00
CA PRO A 196 10.60 5.96 19.22
C PRO A 196 9.57 7.00 18.78
N ILE A 197 9.86 8.30 18.91
CA ILE A 197 8.95 9.34 18.40
C ILE A 197 8.98 9.38 16.86
N SER A 198 7.87 9.78 16.26
CA SER A 198 7.85 10.07 14.83
C SER A 198 8.75 11.25 14.52
N LEU A 199 9.61 11.08 13.52
CA LEU A 199 10.64 12.06 13.15
C LEU A 199 10.74 12.10 11.63
N SER A 200 10.79 13.30 11.05
CA SER A 200 11.07 13.47 9.63
C SER A 200 12.13 14.56 9.47
N VAL A 201 13.37 14.14 9.23
CA VAL A 201 14.52 15.03 9.04
C VAL A 201 15.22 14.71 7.72
N TYR A 202 16.10 15.60 7.26
CA TYR A 202 16.86 15.36 6.04
C TYR A 202 17.64 14.05 6.17
N ARG A 203 17.28 13.04 5.35
CA ARG A 203 17.89 11.71 5.27
C ARG A 203 17.63 10.74 6.43
N ASN A 204 16.80 11.08 7.41
CA ASN A 204 16.35 10.10 8.40
C ASN A 204 14.87 10.31 8.73
N GLU A 205 14.12 9.23 8.82
CA GLU A 205 12.71 9.26 9.10
C GLU A 205 12.33 8.08 10.01
N ILE A 206 11.57 8.36 11.06
CA ILE A 206 10.95 7.35 11.92
C ILE A 206 9.46 7.37 11.61
N GLN A 207 9.00 6.33 10.94
CA GLN A 207 7.61 6.16 10.49
C GLN A 207 6.90 5.11 11.32
N TRP A 208 5.76 5.48 11.88
CA TRP A 208 4.83 4.54 12.49
C TRP A 208 3.71 4.19 11.53
N SER A 209 3.34 2.91 11.52
CA SER A 209 2.29 2.37 10.67
C SER A 209 1.43 1.39 11.47
N LEU A 210 0.12 1.49 11.30
CA LEU A 210 -0.86 0.51 11.74
C LEU A 210 -1.31 -0.27 10.52
N VAL A 211 -1.04 -1.57 10.54
CA VAL A 211 -1.41 -2.50 9.48
C VAL A 211 -2.59 -3.33 9.97
N VAL A 212 -3.75 -3.18 9.33
CA VAL A 212 -4.95 -3.96 9.61
C VAL A 212 -5.16 -4.98 8.49
N GLY A 213 -5.11 -6.26 8.86
CA GLY A 213 -5.42 -7.37 7.97
C GLY A 213 -6.86 -7.84 8.13
N VAL A 214 -7.56 -8.01 7.02
CA VAL A 214 -8.92 -8.55 6.94
C VAL A 214 -8.87 -9.89 6.23
N GLU A 215 -9.19 -10.97 6.94
CA GLU A 215 -9.17 -12.33 6.40
C GLU A 215 -10.58 -12.78 6.02
N PHE A 216 -10.73 -13.28 4.81
CA PHE A 216 -12.02 -13.80 4.31
C PHE A 216 -11.90 -15.28 3.97
N LEU A 217 -13.00 -16.04 4.12
CA LEU A 217 -13.03 -17.45 3.75
C LEU A 217 -13.25 -17.66 2.25
N ASP A 218 -14.11 -16.84 1.65
CA ASP A 218 -14.55 -16.95 0.24
C ASP A 218 -14.03 -15.81 -0.63
N PHE A 219 -13.12 -14.99 -0.10
CA PHE A 219 -12.55 -13.86 -0.79
C PHE A 219 -11.07 -13.68 -0.47
N LEU A 220 -10.42 -12.77 -1.18
CA LEU A 220 -9.01 -12.47 -1.01
C LEU A 220 -8.80 -11.69 0.29
N ASN A 221 -7.80 -12.10 1.07
CA ASN A 221 -7.36 -11.34 2.23
C ASN A 221 -6.88 -9.96 1.78
N ASP A 222 -7.22 -8.95 2.57
CA ASP A 222 -6.85 -7.57 2.29
C ASP A 222 -6.09 -6.97 3.46
N THR A 223 -5.15 -6.07 3.15
CA THR A 223 -4.32 -5.40 4.15
C THR A 223 -4.40 -3.90 3.92
N SER A 224 -4.74 -3.15 4.97
CA SER A 224 -4.75 -1.69 4.96
C SER A 224 -3.63 -1.17 5.87
N GLU A 225 -2.80 -0.25 5.38
CA GLU A 225 -1.72 0.38 6.15
C GLU A 225 -2.03 1.86 6.37
N PHE A 226 -1.96 2.31 7.63
CA PHE A 226 -2.28 3.67 8.07
C PHE A 226 -1.07 4.28 8.77
N THR A 227 -0.63 5.46 8.35
CA THR A 227 0.47 6.17 9.01
C THR A 227 0.02 6.77 10.34
N LEU A 228 0.82 6.58 11.39
CA LEU A 228 0.59 7.13 12.72
C LEU A 228 1.61 8.23 13.01
N LEU A 229 1.21 9.23 13.80
CA LEU A 229 2.09 10.31 14.28
C LEU A 229 2.20 10.21 15.80
N LEU A 230 3.38 9.82 16.27
CA LEU A 230 3.72 9.70 17.69
C LEU A 230 4.60 10.87 18.13
N ASN A 231 4.08 11.69 19.04
CA ASN A 231 4.76 12.84 19.60
C ASN A 231 5.42 12.52 20.94
N PRO A 232 6.50 13.25 21.31
CA PRO A 232 7.09 13.14 22.64
C PRO A 232 6.10 13.59 23.72
N GLU A 233 6.21 12.99 24.90
CA GLU A 233 5.53 13.48 26.09
C GLU A 233 6.03 14.90 26.41
N ARG A 234 5.11 15.84 26.64
CA ARG A 234 5.48 17.17 27.16
C ARG A 234 5.78 17.02 28.64
N VAL A 235 7.06 16.99 28.99
CA VAL A 235 7.50 17.16 30.38
C VAL A 235 7.04 18.56 30.84
N GLN A 236 6.05 18.62 31.73
CA GLN A 236 5.59 19.86 32.37
C GLN A 236 6.39 20.13 33.65
#